data_AF-A0A5R9FKN8-F1
#
_entry.id   AF-A0A5R9FKN8-F1
#
_cell.length_a   1.000
_cell.length_b   1.000
_cell.length_c   1.000
_cell.angle_alpha   90.00
_cell.angle_beta   90.00
_cell.angle_gamma   90.00
#
_symmetry.space_group_name_H-M   'P 1'
#
loop_
_entity.id
_entity.type
_entity.pdbx_description
1 polymer ?
#
loop_
_entity_poly.entity_id
_entity_poly.type
_entity_poly.pdbx_seq_one_letter_code
_entity_poly.pdbx_strand_id
1 'polypeptide(L)'
;MSTPSTVDRAFETALYADTDATLDTGASLLAADPSADAELVLRGEDFIVAAWRRGWQPADVVRIVRRELDETHVQLASGLILGSEARRKQTRGRRWEAQLDELDPAPVRTDRFSYATAVLELYRLLLRLPPLEPLDDPHHHQLHGTPEERRPESRMLTRIRALLAKAEATGFPEEAEALTGKAQELMARHSIDEALLAAGAPAGDAPGACRIGVDPPYETAKATLLDAVATANRCRAVWNEPLGFSTVVGFEPDLEAVELLHTSLLVQATAAMTKAEAAARAAGRRRTKTFRQSFLAAYAQRIGTRLASATETQVTPDLLPVLATREVAVTARTDRMFPETTTTRVRGVNDAAGWNQGAEAADRAQVEPRQRLP
;
A
#
# COMPACT_ATOMS: atom_id res chain seq x y z
N MET A 1 -42.77 12.52 19.78
CA MET A 1 -41.73 12.72 18.75
C MET A 1 -40.53 13.28 19.48
N SER A 2 -39.45 12.51 19.61
CA SER A 2 -38.23 12.99 20.29
C SER A 2 -37.65 14.16 19.48
N THR A 3 -37.24 15.22 20.17
CA THR A 3 -36.52 16.33 19.54
C THR A 3 -35.19 15.82 18.96
N PRO A 4 -34.86 16.14 17.69
CA PRO A 4 -33.60 15.69 17.07
C PRO A 4 -32.40 16.20 17.87
N SER A 5 -31.36 15.37 18.00
CA SER A 5 -30.15 15.73 18.75
C SER A 5 -29.41 16.90 18.07
N THR A 6 -28.44 17.51 18.75
CA THR A 6 -27.57 18.51 18.11
C THR A 6 -26.77 17.89 16.96
N VAL A 7 -26.35 16.63 17.10
CA VAL A 7 -25.68 15.87 16.02
C VAL A 7 -26.61 15.66 14.83
N ASP A 8 -27.86 15.23 15.06
CA ASP A 8 -28.83 15.03 13.96
C ASP A 8 -29.05 16.31 13.15
N ARG A 9 -29.23 17.45 13.83
CA ARG A 9 -29.41 18.76 13.18
C ARG A 9 -28.15 19.22 12.43
N ALA A 10 -26.98 19.03 13.02
CA ALA A 10 -25.71 19.35 12.38
C ALA A 10 -25.49 18.50 11.13
N PHE A 11 -25.81 17.20 11.18
CA PHE A 11 -25.69 16.29 10.05
C PHE A 11 -26.69 16.58 8.93
N GLU A 12 -27.95 16.85 9.28
CA GLU A 12 -28.98 17.25 8.31
C GLU A 12 -28.54 18.49 7.52
N THR A 13 -27.92 19.45 8.21
CA THR A 13 -27.42 20.68 7.59
C THR A 13 -26.16 20.43 6.77
N ALA A 14 -25.15 19.79 7.38
CA ALA A 14 -23.81 19.74 6.81
C ALA A 14 -23.58 18.56 5.87
N LEU A 15 -24.19 17.39 6.04
CA LEU A 15 -23.80 16.21 5.26
C LEU A 15 -24.55 16.05 3.93
N TYR A 16 -25.70 16.74 3.74
CA TYR A 16 -26.55 16.57 2.55
C TYR A 16 -26.35 17.66 1.47
N ALA A 17 -25.86 18.83 1.84
CA ALA A 17 -25.58 19.93 0.90
C ALA A 17 -24.06 20.17 0.87
N ASP A 18 -23.48 20.26 -0.32
CA ASP A 18 -22.02 20.41 -0.49
C ASP A 18 -21.62 21.89 -0.62
N THR A 19 -21.92 22.68 0.40
CA THR A 19 -21.52 24.10 0.46
C THR A 19 -20.79 24.43 1.76
N ASP A 20 -19.86 25.38 1.69
CA ASP A 20 -19.11 25.85 2.87
C ASP A 20 -20.04 26.45 3.93
N ALA A 21 -21.08 27.18 3.51
CA ALA A 21 -22.04 27.80 4.43
C ALA A 21 -22.84 26.76 5.25
N THR A 22 -23.16 25.61 4.67
CA THR A 22 -23.87 24.53 5.39
C THR A 22 -22.95 23.77 6.32
N LEU A 23 -21.68 23.63 5.96
CA LEU A 23 -20.63 23.08 6.81
C LEU A 23 -20.42 23.97 8.05
N ASP A 24 -20.23 25.28 7.86
CA ASP A 24 -20.03 26.26 8.94
C ASP A 24 -21.23 26.31 9.90
N THR A 25 -22.45 26.17 9.37
CA THR A 25 -23.66 26.13 10.19
C THR A 25 -23.69 24.86 11.06
N GLY A 26 -23.38 23.70 10.49
CA GLY A 26 -23.28 22.45 11.25
C GLY A 26 -22.16 22.49 12.29
N ALA A 27 -20.99 23.03 11.93
CA ALA A 27 -19.87 23.21 12.83
C ALA A 27 -20.20 24.15 13.99
N SER A 28 -20.93 25.23 13.74
CA SER A 28 -21.40 26.16 14.78
C SER A 28 -22.34 25.47 15.78
N LEU A 29 -23.26 24.62 15.31
CA LEU A 29 -24.16 23.86 16.19
C LEU A 29 -23.39 22.93 17.12
N LEU A 30 -22.41 22.19 16.60
CA LEU A 30 -21.57 21.28 17.40
C LEU A 30 -20.62 22.03 18.33
N ALA A 31 -20.02 23.12 17.86
CA ALA A 31 -19.12 23.94 18.66
C ALA A 31 -19.83 24.53 19.90
N ALA A 32 -21.12 24.87 19.76
CA ALA A 32 -21.94 25.41 20.84
C ALA A 32 -22.41 24.37 21.86
N ASP A 33 -22.34 23.07 21.56
CA ASP A 33 -22.86 21.98 22.42
C ASP A 33 -21.81 20.89 22.71
N PRO A 34 -20.95 21.08 23.73
CA PRO A 34 -19.98 20.07 24.17
C PRO A 34 -20.57 18.72 24.58
N SER A 35 -21.85 18.66 24.93
CA SER A 35 -22.48 17.39 25.29
C SER A 35 -22.68 16.46 24.08
N ALA A 36 -22.62 17.01 22.86
CA ALA A 36 -22.76 16.27 21.61
C ALA A 36 -21.50 15.48 21.22
N ASP A 37 -20.32 15.79 21.78
CA ASP A 37 -19.03 15.25 21.33
C ASP A 37 -18.98 13.70 21.41
N ALA A 38 -19.57 13.10 22.46
CA ALA A 38 -19.61 11.65 22.61
C ALA A 38 -20.50 10.96 21.55
N GLU A 39 -21.66 11.55 21.25
CA GLU A 39 -22.54 11.07 20.18
C GLU A 39 -21.86 11.22 18.82
N LEU A 40 -21.19 12.36 18.58
CA LEU A 40 -20.48 12.66 17.34
C LEU A 40 -19.44 11.57 17.02
N VAL A 41 -18.59 11.23 18.01
CA VAL A 41 -17.59 10.16 17.88
C VAL A 41 -18.24 8.80 17.58
N LEU A 42 -19.33 8.45 18.28
CA LEU A 42 -20.06 7.20 18.05
C LEU A 42 -20.65 7.11 16.64
N ARG A 43 -21.09 8.24 16.05
CA ARG A 43 -21.55 8.25 14.66
C ARG A 43 -20.38 8.10 13.66
N GLY A 44 -19.24 8.74 13.91
CA GLY A 44 -18.04 8.62 13.07
C GLY A 44 -17.51 7.19 12.97
N GLU A 45 -17.25 6.59 14.13
CA GLU A 45 -17.85 5.32 14.49
C GLU A 45 -18.38 4.38 13.41
N ASP A 46 -19.69 4.51 13.26
CA ASP A 46 -20.49 3.73 12.37
C ASP A 46 -20.17 4.00 10.90
N PHE A 47 -19.68 5.21 10.55
CA PHE A 47 -19.19 5.50 9.20
C PHE A 47 -17.92 4.72 8.84
N ILE A 48 -16.97 4.57 9.78
CA ILE A 48 -15.80 3.70 9.60
C ILE A 48 -16.24 2.25 9.35
N VAL A 49 -17.19 1.76 10.14
CA VAL A 49 -17.68 0.39 9.99
C VAL A 49 -18.49 0.19 8.72
N ALA A 50 -19.20 1.21 8.27
CA ALA A 50 -19.81 1.21 6.94
C ALA A 50 -18.76 1.20 5.83
N ALA A 51 -17.59 1.83 6.00
CA ALA A 51 -16.47 1.72 5.07
C ALA A 51 -15.91 0.29 5.02
N TRP A 52 -15.75 -0.40 6.16
CA TRP A 52 -15.35 -1.82 6.20
C TRP A 52 -16.27 -2.73 5.40
N ARG A 53 -17.59 -2.52 5.51
CA ARG A 53 -18.59 -3.27 4.74
C ARG A 53 -18.52 -3.01 3.23
N ARG A 54 -17.98 -1.85 2.86
CA ARG A 54 -17.70 -1.45 1.47
C ARG A 54 -16.30 -1.87 1.02
N GLY A 55 -15.61 -2.74 1.76
CA GLY A 55 -14.33 -3.32 1.37
C GLY A 55 -13.10 -2.45 1.64
N TRP A 56 -13.24 -1.32 2.35
CA TRP A 56 -12.10 -0.51 2.79
C TRP A 56 -11.33 -1.20 3.92
N GLN A 57 -10.05 -0.86 4.09
CA GLN A 57 -9.21 -1.27 5.21
C GLN A 57 -8.59 -0.04 5.92
N PRO A 58 -8.10 -0.16 7.16
CA PRO A 58 -7.49 0.94 7.91
C PRO A 58 -6.51 1.79 7.13
N ALA A 59 -5.53 1.15 6.48
CA ALA A 59 -4.53 1.87 5.70
C ALA A 59 -5.14 2.62 4.50
N ASP A 60 -6.20 2.10 3.88
CA ASP A 60 -6.86 2.76 2.75
C ASP A 60 -7.62 4.01 3.18
N VAL A 61 -8.31 3.95 4.32
CA VAL A 61 -9.04 5.10 4.89
C VAL A 61 -8.05 6.20 5.26
N VAL A 62 -6.98 5.87 5.97
CA VAL A 62 -5.94 6.86 6.34
C VAL A 62 -5.32 7.49 5.09
N ARG A 63 -5.05 6.68 4.06
CA ARG A 63 -4.45 7.17 2.81
C ARG A 63 -5.37 8.13 2.06
N ILE A 64 -6.65 7.78 1.88
CA ILE A 64 -7.57 8.67 1.16
C ILE A 64 -7.83 9.97 1.94
N VAL A 65 -7.87 9.90 3.27
CA VAL A 65 -7.96 11.09 4.13
C VAL A 65 -6.74 11.99 3.94
N ARG A 66 -5.53 11.43 3.97
CA ARG A 66 -4.29 12.20 3.74
C ARG A 66 -4.24 12.85 2.35
N ARG A 67 -4.82 12.19 1.34
CA ARG A 67 -4.83 12.67 -0.05
C ARG A 67 -5.81 13.81 -0.28
N GLU A 68 -6.98 13.73 0.33
CA GLU A 68 -8.11 14.64 0.04
C GLU A 68 -8.26 15.76 1.08
N LEU A 69 -7.73 15.56 2.29
CA LEU A 69 -7.84 16.48 3.42
C LEU A 69 -6.44 16.78 3.97
N ASP A 70 -6.29 16.91 5.30
CA ASP A 70 -5.03 17.27 5.95
C ASP A 70 -4.67 16.33 7.12
N GLU A 71 -3.55 16.64 7.78
CA GLU A 71 -3.04 15.86 8.90
C GLU A 71 -4.00 15.81 10.10
N THR A 72 -4.77 16.87 10.36
CA THR A 72 -5.77 16.88 11.45
C THR A 72 -6.81 15.79 11.22
N HIS A 73 -7.26 15.63 9.97
CA HIS A 73 -8.24 14.62 9.60
C HIS A 73 -7.68 13.21 9.70
N VAL A 74 -6.39 13.03 9.38
CA VAL A 74 -5.69 11.75 9.57
C VAL A 74 -5.73 11.34 11.04
N GLN A 75 -5.43 12.26 11.95
CA GLN A 75 -5.46 11.99 13.40
C GLN A 75 -6.88 11.63 13.89
N LEU A 76 -7.90 12.36 13.40
CA LEU A 76 -9.31 12.06 13.70
C LEU A 76 -9.71 10.67 13.18
N ALA A 77 -9.40 10.35 11.93
CA ALA A 77 -9.71 9.07 11.30
C ALA A 77 -9.04 7.90 12.04
N SER A 78 -7.75 8.03 12.38
CA SER A 78 -7.01 7.03 13.16
C SER A 78 -7.65 6.77 14.53
N GLY A 79 -8.07 7.83 15.22
CA GLY A 79 -8.78 7.71 16.51
C GLY A 79 -10.12 6.98 16.37
N LEU A 80 -10.91 7.29 15.34
CA LEU A 80 -12.18 6.61 15.07
C LEU A 80 -11.97 5.14 14.68
N ILE A 81 -10.95 4.84 13.87
CA ILE A 81 -10.61 3.46 13.51
C ILE A 81 -10.33 2.65 14.77
N LEU A 82 -9.38 3.09 15.60
CA LEU A 82 -9.01 2.36 16.82
C LEU A 82 -10.16 2.24 17.81
N GLY A 83 -10.97 3.29 17.98
CA GLY A 83 -12.17 3.25 18.82
C GLY A 83 -13.22 2.25 18.30
N SER A 84 -13.42 2.19 16.98
CA SER A 84 -14.39 1.30 16.34
C SER A 84 -14.01 -0.18 16.48
N GLU A 85 -12.71 -0.49 16.37
CA GLU A 85 -12.16 -1.84 16.50
C GLU A 85 -12.16 -2.31 17.96
N ALA A 86 -11.76 -1.44 18.90
CA ALA A 86 -11.76 -1.74 20.34
C ALA A 86 -13.16 -2.13 20.85
N ARG A 87 -14.22 -1.54 20.29
CA ARG A 87 -15.62 -1.87 20.64
C ARG A 87 -16.10 -3.20 20.06
N ARG A 88 -15.64 -3.58 18.86
CA ARG A 88 -16.24 -4.69 18.10
C ARG A 88 -15.55 -6.04 18.33
N LYS A 89 -14.31 -6.05 18.83
CA LYS A 89 -13.54 -7.28 19.18
C LYS A 89 -13.65 -8.38 18.11
N GLN A 90 -13.69 -8.01 16.83
CA GLN A 90 -13.70 -8.97 15.73
C GLN A 90 -12.26 -9.39 15.45
N THR A 91 -12.02 -10.70 15.39
CA THR A 91 -10.72 -11.21 14.93
C THR A 91 -10.61 -10.96 13.44
N ARG A 92 -9.58 -10.22 13.03
CA ARG A 92 -9.21 -9.98 11.64
C ARG A 92 -7.85 -10.63 11.37
N GLY A 93 -7.47 -10.75 10.10
CA GLY A 93 -6.19 -11.34 9.71
C GLY A 93 -4.98 -10.49 10.12
N ARG A 94 -3.78 -11.09 10.10
CA ARG A 94 -2.51 -10.43 10.49
C ARG A 94 -2.26 -9.10 9.79
N ARG A 95 -2.59 -8.98 8.50
CA ARG A 95 -2.42 -7.71 7.76
C ARG A 95 -3.28 -6.58 8.32
N TRP A 96 -4.49 -6.89 8.77
CA TRP A 96 -5.36 -5.90 9.42
C TRP A 96 -4.75 -5.42 10.73
N GLU A 97 -4.29 -6.35 11.57
CA GLU A 97 -3.62 -6.03 12.83
C GLU A 97 -2.38 -5.14 12.61
N ALA A 98 -1.54 -5.48 11.62
CA ALA A 98 -0.37 -4.68 11.26
C ALA A 98 -0.75 -3.24 10.87
N GLN A 99 -1.84 -3.03 10.13
CA GLN A 99 -2.31 -1.69 9.78
C GLN A 99 -2.80 -0.90 10.99
N LEU A 100 -3.38 -1.57 12.00
CA LEU A 100 -3.79 -0.91 13.24
C LEU A 100 -2.58 -0.53 14.11
N ASP A 101 -1.55 -1.38 14.14
CA ASP A 101 -0.30 -1.12 14.88
C ASP A 101 0.48 0.07 14.32
N GLU A 102 0.29 0.40 13.03
CA GLU A 102 0.87 1.60 12.40
C GLU A 102 0.15 2.91 12.77
N LEU A 103 -1.05 2.84 13.36
CA LEU A 103 -1.82 4.03 13.73
C LEU A 103 -1.31 4.61 15.07
N ASP A 104 -0.80 5.84 15.02
CA ASP A 104 -0.40 6.61 16.20
C ASP A 104 -1.22 7.90 16.32
N PRO A 105 -2.48 7.84 16.80
CA PRO A 105 -3.34 9.02 16.89
C PRO A 105 -2.84 9.99 17.96
N ALA A 106 -2.47 11.19 17.53
CA ALA A 106 -2.14 12.31 18.38
C ALA A 106 -3.39 13.13 18.75
N PRO A 107 -3.46 13.71 19.96
CA PRO A 107 -4.54 14.62 20.32
C PRO A 107 -4.60 15.83 19.38
N VAL A 108 -5.75 16.05 18.74
CA VAL A 108 -6.00 17.22 17.90
C VAL A 108 -6.11 18.47 18.79
N ARG A 109 -5.20 19.43 18.62
CA ARG A 109 -5.16 20.68 19.38
C ARG A 109 -5.68 21.84 18.51
N THR A 110 -7.00 22.00 18.48
CA THR A 110 -7.67 23.09 17.77
C THR A 110 -8.88 23.59 18.55
N ASP A 111 -9.44 24.74 18.18
CA ASP A 111 -10.65 25.26 18.81
C ASP A 111 -11.89 24.42 18.43
N ARG A 112 -12.99 24.55 19.20
CA ARG A 112 -14.18 23.71 19.02
C ARG A 112 -14.82 23.85 17.63
N PHE A 113 -14.80 25.04 17.05
CA PHE A 113 -15.38 25.26 15.72
C PHE A 113 -14.54 24.56 14.68
N SER A 114 -13.23 24.80 14.67
CA SER A 114 -12.29 24.13 13.75
C SER A 114 -12.31 22.60 13.90
N TYR A 115 -12.44 22.08 15.13
CA TYR A 115 -12.61 20.65 15.37
C TYR A 115 -13.90 20.11 14.75
N ALA A 116 -15.03 20.80 14.97
CA ALA A 116 -16.31 20.39 14.40
C ALA A 116 -16.31 20.44 12.87
N THR A 117 -15.69 21.46 12.27
CA THR A 117 -15.49 21.56 10.82
C THR A 117 -14.71 20.37 10.30
N ALA A 118 -13.54 20.07 10.87
CA ALA A 118 -12.71 18.95 10.44
C ALA A 118 -13.42 17.58 10.59
N VAL A 119 -14.21 17.40 11.65
CA VAL A 119 -15.02 16.19 11.82
C VAL A 119 -16.08 16.06 10.73
N LEU A 120 -16.79 17.14 10.39
CA LEU A 120 -17.82 17.12 9.36
C LEU A 120 -17.23 16.92 7.95
N GLU A 121 -16.08 17.53 7.65
CA GLU A 121 -15.32 17.30 6.41
C GLU A 121 -14.89 15.83 6.28
N LEU A 122 -14.36 15.24 7.37
CA LEU A 122 -14.04 13.82 7.42
C LEU A 122 -15.28 12.96 7.16
N TYR A 123 -16.42 13.27 7.78
CA TYR A 123 -17.64 12.47 7.62
C TYR A 123 -18.22 12.58 6.21
N ARG A 124 -18.19 13.77 5.60
CA ARG A 124 -18.52 13.93 4.17
C ARG A 124 -17.63 13.03 3.29
N LEU A 125 -16.32 13.02 3.55
CA LEU A 125 -15.38 12.14 2.85
C LEU A 125 -15.73 10.65 3.03
N LEU A 126 -15.95 10.19 4.27
CA LEU A 126 -16.27 8.79 4.55
C LEU A 126 -17.57 8.35 3.88
N LEU A 127 -18.58 9.21 3.84
CA LEU A 127 -19.87 8.91 3.20
C LEU A 127 -19.74 8.78 1.67
N ARG A 128 -18.91 9.59 1.01
CA ARG A 128 -18.71 9.54 -0.46
C ARG A 128 -17.81 8.42 -0.96
N LEU A 129 -17.18 7.64 -0.09
CA LEU A 129 -16.26 6.59 -0.52
C LEU A 129 -16.95 5.55 -1.41
N PRO A 130 -16.41 5.21 -2.59
CA PRO A 130 -16.97 4.16 -3.43
C PRO A 130 -16.82 2.78 -2.75
N PRO A 131 -17.66 1.79 -3.10
CA PRO A 131 -17.38 0.40 -2.75
C PRO A 131 -16.09 -0.08 -3.43
N LEU A 132 -15.33 -0.90 -2.72
CA LEU A 132 -14.13 -1.58 -3.20
C LEU A 132 -14.32 -3.09 -3.12
N GLU A 133 -13.62 -3.82 -3.98
CA GLU A 133 -13.56 -5.27 -3.93
C GLU A 133 -12.99 -5.73 -2.57
N PRO A 134 -13.76 -6.41 -1.70
CA PRO A 134 -13.29 -6.82 -0.38
C PRO A 134 -12.09 -7.77 -0.48
N LEU A 135 -11.06 -7.51 0.34
CA LEU A 135 -9.86 -8.36 0.40
C LEU A 135 -10.00 -9.48 1.44
N ASP A 136 -10.75 -9.22 2.51
CA ASP A 136 -11.10 -10.21 3.53
C ASP A 136 -12.25 -11.06 2.97
N ASP A 137 -11.94 -12.14 2.26
CA ASP A 137 -12.94 -13.08 1.78
C ASP A 137 -13.25 -14.10 2.90
N PRO A 138 -14.46 -14.10 3.49
CA PRO A 138 -14.83 -15.04 4.56
C PRO A 138 -14.73 -16.50 4.11
N HIS A 139 -14.79 -16.78 2.80
CA HIS A 139 -14.65 -18.13 2.27
C HIS A 139 -13.22 -18.64 2.35
N HIS A 140 -12.20 -17.77 2.38
CA HIS A 140 -10.83 -18.17 2.71
C HIS A 140 -10.77 -18.73 4.15
N HIS A 141 -11.44 -18.10 5.11
CA HIS A 141 -11.48 -18.61 6.50
C HIS A 141 -12.24 -19.93 6.67
N GLN A 142 -13.11 -20.32 5.73
CA GLN A 142 -13.89 -21.55 5.81
C GLN A 142 -13.22 -22.76 5.15
N LEU A 143 -12.39 -22.53 4.12
CA LEU A 143 -11.60 -23.57 3.47
C LEU A 143 -10.32 -23.90 4.26
N HIS A 144 -9.81 -22.92 5.03
CA HIS A 144 -8.68 -23.09 5.93
C HIS A 144 -9.19 -23.36 7.35
N GLY A 145 -9.19 -24.63 7.78
CA GLY A 145 -9.66 -25.02 9.10
C GLY A 145 -8.91 -24.33 10.23
N THR A 146 -9.65 -23.70 11.15
CA THR A 146 -9.15 -22.89 12.30
C THR A 146 -8.20 -21.74 11.92
N PRO A 147 -8.13 -20.64 12.70
CA PRO A 147 -7.16 -19.59 12.44
C PRO A 147 -5.78 -20.25 12.40
N GLU A 148 -5.08 -20.13 11.27
CA GLU A 148 -3.72 -20.61 11.11
C GLU A 148 -2.98 -20.36 12.42
N GLU A 149 -2.61 -21.44 13.10
CA GLU A 149 -1.70 -21.40 14.23
C GLU A 149 -0.56 -20.48 13.80
N ARG A 150 -0.47 -19.30 14.44
CA ARG A 150 0.57 -18.28 14.25
C ARG A 150 1.80 -18.93 13.64
N ARG A 151 1.90 -18.98 12.30
CA ARG A 151 3.16 -19.39 11.70
C ARG A 151 4.06 -18.24 12.09
N PRO A 152 5.03 -18.46 13.00
CA PRO A 152 5.93 -17.38 13.36
C PRO A 152 6.48 -16.85 12.04
N GLU A 153 6.56 -15.52 11.91
CA GLU A 153 7.19 -14.92 10.73
C GLU A 153 8.40 -15.76 10.38
N SER A 154 8.41 -16.28 9.16
CA SER A 154 9.48 -17.19 8.75
C SER A 154 10.78 -16.51 9.12
N ARG A 155 11.67 -17.21 9.82
CA ARG A 155 13.00 -16.67 10.20
C ARG A 155 13.72 -16.06 8.99
N MET A 156 13.36 -16.54 7.80
CA MET A 156 13.77 -15.99 6.52
C MET A 156 13.27 -14.55 6.30
N LEU A 157 11.99 -14.25 6.51
CA LEU A 157 11.41 -12.91 6.36
C LEU A 157 12.03 -11.92 7.35
N THR A 158 12.22 -12.32 8.61
CA THR A 158 12.94 -11.48 9.59
C THR A 158 14.36 -11.16 9.11
N ARG A 159 15.06 -12.15 8.54
CA ARG A 159 16.40 -11.97 7.96
C ARG A 159 16.38 -11.08 6.73
N ILE A 160 15.37 -11.21 5.87
CA ILE A 160 15.18 -10.38 4.67
C ILE A 160 14.97 -8.92 5.09
N ARG A 161 14.08 -8.65 6.05
CA ARG A 161 13.86 -7.29 6.58
C ARG A 161 15.13 -6.71 7.21
N ALA A 162 15.89 -7.50 7.96
CA ALA A 162 17.16 -7.07 8.53
C ALA A 162 18.20 -6.70 7.45
N LEU A 163 18.26 -7.46 6.35
CA LEU A 163 19.14 -7.14 5.22
C LEU A 163 18.73 -5.83 4.53
N LEU A 164 17.43 -5.63 4.30
CA LEU A 164 16.92 -4.40 3.68
C LEU A 164 17.14 -3.18 4.59
N ALA A 165 16.84 -3.29 5.88
CA ALA A 165 17.11 -2.22 6.84
C ALA A 165 18.60 -1.86 6.90
N LYS A 166 19.48 -2.86 6.81
CA LYS A 166 20.94 -2.62 6.73
C LYS A 166 21.33 -1.96 5.41
N ALA A 167 20.71 -2.34 4.30
CA ALA A 167 20.94 -1.73 2.99
C ALA A 167 20.54 -0.25 2.99
N GLU A 168 19.46 0.10 3.71
CA GLU A 168 18.98 1.48 3.84
C GLU A 168 19.83 2.32 4.79
N ALA A 169 20.43 1.70 5.81
CA ALA A 169 21.26 2.38 6.80
C ALA A 169 22.70 2.66 6.34
N THR A 170 23.23 1.93 5.35
CA THR A 170 24.62 2.10 4.92
C THR A 170 24.81 3.28 3.96
N GLY A 171 25.89 4.02 4.16
CA GLY A 171 26.32 5.10 3.25
C GLY A 171 27.14 4.59 2.05
N PHE A 172 27.49 3.30 2.02
CA PHE A 172 28.29 2.69 0.97
C PHE A 172 27.37 2.06 -0.09
N PRO A 173 27.35 2.59 -1.32
CA PRO A 173 26.49 2.07 -2.38
C PRO A 173 26.69 0.58 -2.58
N GLU A 174 27.93 0.12 -2.74
CA GLU A 174 28.26 -1.28 -3.03
C GLU A 174 27.78 -2.24 -1.93
N GLU A 175 27.76 -1.79 -0.66
CA GLU A 175 27.22 -2.57 0.45
C GLU A 175 25.68 -2.63 0.41
N ALA A 176 25.01 -1.49 0.17
CA ALA A 176 23.56 -1.44 0.03
C ALA A 176 23.07 -2.37 -1.09
N GLU A 177 23.80 -2.38 -2.21
CA GLU A 177 23.52 -3.21 -3.38
C GLU A 177 23.70 -4.70 -3.07
N ALA A 178 24.78 -5.08 -2.37
CA ALA A 178 25.01 -6.47 -1.98
C ALA A 178 23.96 -6.99 -0.99
N LEU A 179 23.53 -6.14 -0.04
CA LEU A 179 22.51 -6.48 0.94
C LEU A 179 21.12 -6.62 0.30
N THR A 180 20.75 -5.71 -0.59
CA THR A 180 19.50 -5.78 -1.37
C THR A 180 19.49 -6.99 -2.30
N GLY A 181 20.62 -7.26 -2.99
CA GLY A 181 20.85 -8.47 -3.77
C GLY A 181 20.60 -9.74 -2.96
N LYS A 182 21.18 -9.81 -1.76
CA LYS A 182 21.01 -10.97 -0.89
C LYS A 182 19.58 -11.14 -0.38
N ALA A 183 18.92 -10.03 -0.05
CA ALA A 183 17.52 -10.05 0.39
C ALA A 183 16.62 -10.66 -0.71
N GLN A 184 16.79 -10.24 -1.96
CA GLN A 184 16.00 -10.78 -3.07
C GLN A 184 16.28 -12.26 -3.36
N GLU A 185 17.55 -12.69 -3.33
CA GLU A 185 17.91 -14.11 -3.48
C GLU A 185 17.22 -14.97 -2.39
N LEU A 186 17.16 -14.47 -1.15
CA LEU A 186 16.47 -15.15 -0.05
C LEU A 186 14.94 -15.14 -0.22
N MET A 187 14.34 -14.04 -0.68
CA MET A 187 12.91 -13.94 -0.97
C MET A 187 12.49 -14.94 -2.05
N ALA A 188 13.21 -14.98 -3.16
CA ALA A 188 12.89 -15.85 -4.29
C ALA A 188 12.99 -17.34 -3.90
N ARG A 189 14.01 -17.72 -3.13
CA ARG A 189 14.09 -19.08 -2.55
C ARG A 189 12.94 -19.39 -1.62
N HIS A 190 12.64 -18.48 -0.69
CA HIS A 190 11.55 -18.68 0.26
C HIS A 190 10.21 -18.88 -0.44
N SER A 191 9.92 -18.08 -1.46
CA SER A 191 8.72 -18.20 -2.27
C SER A 191 8.64 -19.56 -3.00
N ILE A 192 9.75 -20.03 -3.58
CA ILE A 192 9.81 -21.36 -4.22
C ILE A 192 9.59 -22.48 -3.20
N ASP A 193 10.24 -22.40 -2.03
CA ASP A 193 10.11 -23.39 -0.96
C ASP A 193 8.64 -23.47 -0.48
N GLU A 194 7.98 -22.33 -0.27
CA GLU A 194 6.56 -22.28 0.09
C GLU A 194 5.66 -22.80 -1.03
N ALA A 195 6.00 -22.54 -2.31
CA ALA A 195 5.26 -23.08 -3.44
C ALA A 195 5.32 -24.62 -3.50
N LEU A 196 6.49 -25.21 -3.23
CA LEU A 196 6.66 -26.66 -3.16
C LEU A 196 5.94 -27.28 -1.96
N LEU A 197 6.01 -26.63 -0.79
CA LEU A 197 5.30 -27.06 0.41
C LEU A 197 3.77 -27.06 0.18
N ALA A 198 3.25 -26.01 -0.43
CA ALA A 198 1.82 -25.89 -0.73
C ALA A 198 1.35 -26.93 -1.77
N ALA A 199 2.18 -27.28 -2.77
CA ALA A 199 1.85 -28.28 -3.76
C ALA A 199 1.68 -29.70 -3.18
N GLY A 200 2.32 -29.98 -2.03
CA GLY A 200 2.16 -31.25 -1.30
C GLY A 200 0.96 -31.30 -0.35
N ALA A 201 0.23 -30.19 -0.16
CA ALA A 201 -0.86 -30.10 0.80
C ALA A 201 -2.22 -30.54 0.21
N PRO A 202 -3.09 -31.24 0.98
CA PRO A 202 -4.39 -31.74 0.48
C PRO A 202 -5.41 -30.64 0.12
N ALA A 203 -5.26 -29.45 0.70
CA ALA A 203 -5.98 -28.24 0.33
C ALA A 203 -4.94 -27.24 -0.17
N GLY A 204 -4.87 -27.03 -1.48
CA GLY A 204 -3.99 -26.00 -2.05
C GLY A 204 -4.44 -24.62 -1.58
N ASP A 205 -3.50 -23.79 -1.15
CA ASP A 205 -3.78 -22.39 -0.85
C ASP A 205 -4.36 -21.70 -2.08
N ALA A 206 -5.35 -20.84 -1.87
CA ALA A 206 -5.83 -19.93 -2.90
C ALA A 206 -5.07 -18.61 -2.80
N PRO A 207 -4.77 -17.92 -3.91
CA PRO A 207 -4.13 -16.61 -3.87
C PRO A 207 -5.08 -15.59 -3.21
N GLY A 208 -4.52 -14.84 -2.25
CA GLY A 208 -5.16 -13.70 -1.62
C GLY A 208 -4.86 -12.40 -2.37
N ALA A 209 -5.08 -11.27 -1.69
CA ALA A 209 -4.71 -9.96 -2.20
C ALA A 209 -4.39 -8.99 -1.07
N CYS A 210 -3.55 -7.98 -1.35
CA CYS A 210 -3.32 -6.84 -0.48
C CYS A 210 -3.36 -5.54 -1.30
N ARG A 211 -3.63 -4.41 -0.64
CA ARG A 211 -3.52 -3.08 -1.26
C ARG A 211 -2.26 -2.40 -0.80
N ILE A 212 -1.48 -1.93 -1.76
CA ILE A 212 -0.24 -1.19 -1.52
C ILE A 212 -0.44 0.24 -2.01
N GLY A 213 -0.21 1.19 -1.10
CA GLY A 213 -0.32 2.61 -1.38
C GLY A 213 0.70 3.09 -2.40
N VAL A 214 0.28 4.00 -3.27
CA VAL A 214 1.15 4.66 -4.24
C VAL A 214 0.82 6.14 -4.17
N ASP A 215 1.55 6.84 -3.32
CA ASP A 215 1.24 8.24 -3.01
C ASP A 215 1.81 9.21 -4.05
N PRO A 216 1.20 10.39 -4.23
CA PRO A 216 1.79 11.48 -5.02
C PRO A 216 3.12 11.96 -4.43
N PRO A 217 4.00 12.56 -5.25
CA PRO A 217 3.93 12.72 -6.70
C PRO A 217 4.44 11.49 -7.48
N TYR A 218 4.19 11.49 -8.80
CA TYR A 218 4.68 10.49 -9.78
C TYR A 218 4.07 9.09 -9.61
N GLU A 219 2.79 9.04 -9.24
CA GLU A 219 2.06 7.81 -8.94
C GLU A 219 2.18 6.77 -10.06
N THR A 220 2.04 7.17 -11.33
CA THR A 220 2.18 6.23 -12.46
C THR A 220 3.54 5.54 -12.51
N ALA A 221 4.63 6.24 -12.22
CA ALA A 221 5.97 5.65 -12.25
C ALA A 221 6.19 4.72 -11.05
N LYS A 222 5.67 5.09 -9.87
CA LYS A 222 5.68 4.24 -8.67
C LYS A 222 4.81 2.98 -8.85
N ALA A 223 3.62 3.12 -9.44
CA ALA A 223 2.76 1.99 -9.78
C ALA A 223 3.40 1.06 -10.82
N THR A 224 4.14 1.61 -11.79
CA THR A 224 4.93 0.80 -12.74
C THR A 224 6.04 0.01 -12.03
N LEU A 225 6.72 0.61 -11.06
CA LEU A 225 7.69 -0.10 -10.22
C LEU A 225 7.01 -1.22 -9.43
N LEU A 226 5.85 -0.96 -8.84
CA LEU A 226 5.08 -1.96 -8.11
C LEU A 226 4.64 -3.12 -9.01
N ASP A 227 4.16 -2.84 -10.22
CA ASP A 227 3.78 -3.85 -11.20
C ASP A 227 4.97 -4.72 -11.62
N ALA A 228 6.14 -4.12 -11.83
CA ALA A 228 7.37 -4.83 -12.12
C ALA A 228 7.81 -5.74 -10.96
N VAL A 229 7.73 -5.25 -9.72
CA VAL A 229 8.02 -6.04 -8.51
C VAL A 229 7.01 -7.16 -8.32
N ALA A 230 5.72 -6.90 -8.53
CA ALA A 230 4.65 -7.90 -8.44
C ALA A 230 4.87 -9.02 -9.46
N THR A 231 5.11 -8.66 -10.72
CA THR A 231 5.34 -9.62 -11.82
C THR A 231 6.53 -10.53 -11.51
N ALA A 232 7.65 -9.97 -11.04
CA ALA A 232 8.83 -10.76 -10.69
C ALA A 232 8.60 -11.73 -9.53
N ASN A 233 7.68 -11.40 -8.63
CA ASN A 233 7.28 -12.25 -7.51
C ASN A 233 6.01 -13.07 -7.83
N ARG A 234 5.67 -13.28 -9.12
CA ARG A 234 4.52 -14.11 -9.55
C ARG A 234 3.16 -13.62 -9.04
N CYS A 235 3.06 -12.33 -8.77
CA CYS A 235 1.83 -11.62 -8.42
C CYS A 235 1.32 -10.82 -9.62
N ARG A 236 0.07 -10.34 -9.51
CA ARG A 236 -0.55 -9.42 -10.48
C ARG A 236 -0.97 -8.15 -9.76
N ALA A 237 -0.55 -6.99 -10.25
CA ALA A 237 -0.94 -5.69 -9.71
C ALA A 237 -2.02 -5.04 -10.58
N VAL A 238 -3.03 -4.46 -9.95
CA VAL A 238 -4.07 -3.65 -10.60
C VAL A 238 -4.07 -2.26 -10.00
N TRP A 239 -3.71 -1.26 -10.81
CA TRP A 239 -3.59 0.14 -10.40
C TRP A 239 -4.94 0.84 -10.35
N ASN A 240 -5.30 1.42 -9.21
CA ASN A 240 -6.47 2.28 -9.05
C ASN A 240 -6.03 3.74 -8.90
N GLU A 241 -5.89 4.43 -10.03
CA GLU A 241 -5.40 5.83 -10.09
C GLU A 241 -6.23 6.81 -9.25
N PRO A 242 -7.57 6.81 -9.31
CA PRO A 242 -8.37 7.74 -8.50
C PRO A 242 -8.18 7.59 -6.99
N LEU A 243 -7.78 6.41 -6.51
CA LEU A 243 -7.66 6.11 -5.08
C LEU A 243 -6.23 5.98 -4.57
N GLY A 244 -5.22 6.07 -5.45
CA GLY A 244 -3.82 6.12 -5.04
C GLY A 244 -3.27 4.80 -4.47
N PHE A 245 -3.76 3.65 -4.91
CA PHE A 245 -3.22 2.34 -4.50
C PHE A 245 -3.27 1.31 -5.64
N SER A 246 -2.41 0.29 -5.57
CA SER A 246 -2.56 -0.92 -6.39
C SER A 246 -3.08 -2.07 -5.53
N THR A 247 -4.00 -2.87 -6.08
CA THR A 247 -4.34 -4.18 -5.49
C THR A 247 -3.41 -5.21 -6.09
N VAL A 248 -2.62 -5.87 -5.24
CA VAL A 248 -1.73 -6.96 -5.64
C VAL A 248 -2.38 -8.28 -5.26
N VAL A 249 -2.56 -9.15 -6.25
CA VAL A 249 -3.12 -10.49 -6.12
C VAL A 249 -1.99 -11.50 -6.21
N GLY A 250 -1.93 -12.43 -5.26
CA GLY A 250 -0.79 -13.32 -5.09
C GLY A 250 -0.96 -14.25 -3.90
N PHE A 251 -0.01 -15.16 -3.73
CA PHE A 251 0.07 -15.98 -2.53
C PHE A 251 0.76 -15.22 -1.40
N GLU A 252 0.47 -15.58 -0.15
CA GLU A 252 0.92 -14.81 1.02
C GLU A 252 2.43 -14.51 1.05
N PRO A 253 3.34 -15.48 0.82
CA PRO A 253 4.78 -15.21 0.82
C PRO A 253 5.22 -14.26 -0.30
N ASP A 254 4.54 -14.35 -1.44
CA ASP A 254 4.80 -13.51 -2.61
C ASP A 254 4.31 -12.07 -2.37
N LEU A 255 3.15 -11.91 -1.74
CA LEU A 255 2.60 -10.61 -1.37
C LEU A 255 3.49 -9.87 -0.34
N GLU A 256 3.99 -10.57 0.68
CA GLU A 256 4.94 -10.01 1.65
C GLU A 256 6.25 -9.58 0.99
N ALA A 257 6.76 -10.38 0.04
CA ALA A 257 7.96 -10.03 -0.71
C ALA A 257 7.75 -8.77 -1.55
N VAL A 258 6.60 -8.62 -2.20
CA VAL A 258 6.25 -7.44 -2.99
C VAL A 258 6.19 -6.18 -2.13
N GLU A 259 5.50 -6.23 -0.99
CA GLU A 259 5.36 -5.08 -0.08
C GLU A 259 6.70 -4.58 0.45
N LEU A 260 7.54 -5.51 0.91
CA LEU A 260 8.88 -5.19 1.41
C LEU A 260 9.79 -4.63 0.31
N LEU A 261 9.81 -5.29 -0.85
CA LEU A 261 10.72 -4.93 -1.93
C LEU A 261 10.32 -3.61 -2.58
N HIS A 262 9.03 -3.38 -2.81
CA HIS A 262 8.54 -2.11 -3.34
C HIS A 262 8.90 -0.94 -2.43
N THR A 263 8.67 -1.07 -1.12
CA THR A 263 8.97 -0.03 -0.14
C THR A 263 10.45 0.30 -0.13
N SER A 264 11.31 -0.72 -0.07
CA SER A 264 12.76 -0.51 -0.07
C SER A 264 13.26 0.12 -1.39
N LEU A 265 12.78 -0.36 -2.54
CA LEU A 265 13.17 0.20 -3.85
C LEU A 265 12.69 1.64 -4.04
N LEU A 266 11.54 2.03 -3.48
CA LEU A 266 11.11 3.43 -3.50
C LEU A 266 12.01 4.34 -2.66
N VAL A 267 12.45 3.88 -1.48
CA VAL A 267 13.43 4.60 -0.65
C VAL A 267 14.73 4.78 -1.42
N GLN A 268 15.24 3.72 -2.04
CA GLN A 268 16.45 3.74 -2.86
C GLN A 268 16.32 4.69 -4.07
N ALA A 269 15.22 4.61 -4.81
CA ALA A 269 14.95 5.48 -5.96
C ALA A 269 14.92 6.95 -5.55
N THR A 270 14.28 7.26 -4.42
CA THR A 270 14.18 8.63 -3.88
C THR A 270 15.53 9.17 -3.43
N ALA A 271 16.33 8.35 -2.74
CA ALA A 271 17.69 8.72 -2.33
C ALA A 271 18.60 8.96 -3.54
N ALA A 272 18.59 8.05 -4.52
CA ALA A 272 19.39 8.16 -5.75
C ALA A 272 18.99 9.40 -6.57
N MET A 273 17.69 9.68 -6.69
CA MET A 273 17.20 10.88 -7.35
C MET A 273 17.66 12.14 -6.62
N THR A 274 17.53 12.20 -5.30
CA THR A 274 17.95 13.35 -4.48
C THR A 274 19.45 13.64 -4.67
N LYS A 275 20.29 12.59 -4.70
CA LYS A 275 21.72 12.69 -4.99
C LYS A 275 21.98 13.24 -6.40
N ALA A 276 21.27 12.73 -7.40
CA ALA A 276 21.37 13.20 -8.78
C ALA A 276 20.98 14.68 -8.93
N GLU A 277 19.96 15.12 -8.20
CA GLU A 277 19.53 16.53 -8.16
C GLU A 277 20.55 17.43 -7.44
N ALA A 278 21.16 16.95 -6.36
CA ALA A 278 22.26 17.64 -5.69
C ALA A 278 23.45 17.88 -6.62
N ALA A 279 23.89 16.85 -7.35
CA ALA A 279 24.96 16.96 -8.33
C ALA A 279 24.61 17.94 -9.47
N ALA A 280 23.38 17.88 -9.98
CA ALA A 280 22.92 18.80 -11.03
C ALA A 280 22.93 20.27 -10.55
N ARG A 281 22.48 20.51 -9.30
CA ARG A 281 22.46 21.85 -8.69
C ARG A 281 23.87 22.40 -8.48
N ALA A 282 24.80 21.57 -8.02
CA ALA A 282 26.22 21.95 -7.90
C ALA A 282 26.83 22.33 -9.26
N ALA A 283 26.36 21.70 -10.34
CA ALA A 283 26.74 22.04 -11.71
C ALA A 283 25.91 23.20 -12.33
N GLY A 284 25.17 23.97 -11.51
CA GLY A 284 24.36 25.11 -11.96
C GLY A 284 23.09 24.75 -12.74
N ARG A 285 22.68 23.48 -12.77
CA ARG A 285 21.48 23.01 -13.47
C ARG A 285 20.32 22.81 -12.50
N ARG A 286 19.12 23.20 -12.91
CA ARG A 286 17.87 22.91 -12.17
C ARG A 286 17.18 21.70 -12.81
N ARG A 287 16.88 20.66 -12.02
CA ARG A 287 16.09 19.51 -12.47
C ARG A 287 14.59 19.76 -12.32
N THR A 288 13.84 19.39 -13.35
CA THR A 288 12.42 19.68 -13.55
C THR A 288 11.53 18.51 -13.11
N LYS A 289 10.21 18.71 -13.17
CA LYS A 289 9.21 17.64 -13.04
C LYS A 289 9.44 16.52 -14.07
N THR A 290 9.77 16.87 -15.32
CA THR A 290 10.02 15.91 -16.41
C THR A 290 11.27 15.06 -16.16
N PHE A 291 12.31 15.62 -15.55
CA PHE A 291 13.48 14.87 -15.09
C PHE A 291 13.11 13.80 -14.07
N ARG A 292 12.41 14.17 -12.99
CA ARG A 292 12.02 13.24 -11.91
C ARG A 292 11.12 12.12 -12.41
N GLN A 293 10.15 12.47 -13.28
CA GLN A 293 9.26 11.51 -13.91
C GLN A 293 10.02 10.53 -14.82
N SER A 294 10.93 11.03 -15.66
CA SER A 294 11.74 10.18 -16.54
C SER A 294 12.72 9.31 -15.75
N PHE A 295 13.26 9.83 -14.64
CA PHE A 295 14.12 9.09 -13.71
C PHE A 295 13.39 7.90 -13.10
N LEU A 296 12.21 8.12 -12.50
CA LEU A 296 11.45 7.03 -11.87
C LEU A 296 10.96 6.00 -12.89
N ALA A 297 10.53 6.45 -14.08
CA ALA A 297 10.12 5.53 -15.13
C ALA A 297 11.26 4.64 -15.61
N ALA A 298 12.45 5.22 -15.84
CA ALA A 298 13.63 4.45 -16.23
C ALA A 298 14.12 3.52 -15.12
N TYR A 299 14.08 3.99 -13.86
CA TYR A 299 14.40 3.17 -12.70
C TYR A 299 13.47 1.95 -12.62
N ALA A 300 12.15 2.16 -12.70
CA ALA A 300 11.14 1.12 -12.67
C ALA A 300 11.33 0.09 -13.80
N GLN A 301 11.50 0.55 -15.03
CA GLN A 301 11.71 -0.33 -16.18
C GLN A 301 12.98 -1.17 -16.01
N ARG A 302 14.08 -0.55 -15.59
CA ARG A 302 15.37 -1.23 -15.45
C ARG A 302 15.37 -2.25 -14.33
N ILE A 303 14.74 -1.93 -13.19
CA ILE A 303 14.50 -2.89 -12.11
C ILE A 303 13.64 -4.05 -12.61
N GLY A 304 12.54 -3.80 -13.32
CA GLY A 304 11.67 -4.85 -13.85
C GLY A 304 12.40 -5.84 -14.75
N THR A 305 13.18 -5.36 -15.71
CA THR A 305 14.01 -6.24 -16.57
C THR A 305 14.95 -7.11 -15.76
N ARG A 306 15.58 -6.56 -14.72
CA ARG A 306 16.56 -7.28 -13.90
C ARG A 306 15.90 -8.32 -13.00
N LEU A 307 14.80 -7.97 -12.35
CA LEU A 307 14.04 -8.88 -11.52
C LEU A 307 13.52 -10.07 -12.32
N ALA A 308 13.09 -9.84 -13.57
CA ALA A 308 12.69 -10.90 -14.48
C ALA A 308 13.86 -11.87 -14.76
N SER A 309 15.03 -11.36 -15.16
CA SER A 309 16.22 -12.20 -15.41
C SER A 309 16.69 -12.96 -14.17
N ALA A 310 16.65 -12.33 -12.99
CA ALA A 310 17.02 -12.97 -11.72
C ALA A 310 16.05 -14.10 -11.33
N THR A 311 14.78 -13.96 -11.70
CA THR A 311 13.75 -14.97 -11.47
C THR A 311 13.93 -16.15 -12.41
N GLU A 312 14.14 -15.91 -13.71
CA GLU A 312 14.40 -16.95 -14.72
C GLU A 312 15.58 -17.85 -14.34
N THR A 313 16.65 -17.28 -13.78
CA THR A 313 17.85 -18.05 -13.39
C THR A 313 17.62 -19.00 -12.21
N GLN A 314 16.58 -18.76 -11.40
CA GLN A 314 16.28 -19.56 -10.21
C GLN A 314 15.27 -20.68 -10.48
N VAL A 315 14.59 -20.65 -11.62
CA VAL A 315 13.57 -21.62 -11.99
C VAL A 315 14.23 -22.82 -12.67
N THR A 316 14.18 -23.97 -12.01
CA THR A 316 14.58 -25.24 -12.59
C THR A 316 13.38 -25.94 -13.27
N PRO A 317 13.60 -26.81 -14.27
CA PRO A 317 12.51 -27.43 -15.04
C PRO A 317 11.48 -28.21 -14.21
N ASP A 318 11.89 -28.76 -13.07
CA ASP A 318 11.05 -29.48 -12.11
C ASP A 318 10.07 -28.57 -11.35
N LEU A 319 10.34 -27.27 -11.24
CA LEU A 319 9.46 -26.29 -10.59
C LEU A 319 8.36 -25.76 -11.52
N LEU A 320 8.56 -25.85 -12.84
CA LEU A 320 7.66 -25.24 -13.84
C LEU A 320 6.18 -25.64 -13.67
N PRO A 321 5.82 -26.90 -13.40
CA PRO A 321 4.40 -27.28 -13.23
C PRO A 321 3.75 -26.60 -12.03
N VAL A 322 4.47 -26.49 -10.90
CA VAL A 322 3.98 -25.85 -9.69
C VAL A 322 3.81 -24.35 -9.92
N LEU A 323 4.80 -23.71 -10.53
CA LEU A 323 4.77 -22.28 -10.82
C LEU A 323 3.66 -21.92 -11.83
N ALA A 324 3.49 -22.71 -12.89
CA ALA A 324 2.42 -22.51 -13.86
C ALA A 324 1.02 -22.65 -13.24
N THR A 325 0.84 -23.62 -12.34
CA THR A 325 -0.43 -23.79 -11.62
C THR A 325 -0.76 -22.58 -10.75
N ARG A 326 0.25 -22.03 -10.04
CA ARG A 326 0.08 -20.81 -9.24
C ARG A 326 -0.22 -19.59 -10.10
N GLU A 327 0.46 -19.42 -11.22
CA GLU A 327 0.22 -18.31 -12.15
C GLU A 327 -1.21 -18.33 -12.71
N VAL A 328 -1.72 -19.52 -13.06
CA VAL A 328 -3.13 -19.69 -13.48
C VAL A 328 -4.09 -19.34 -12.35
N ALA A 329 -3.81 -19.77 -11.11
CA ALA A 329 -4.64 -19.45 -9.95
C ALA A 329 -4.68 -17.94 -9.67
N VAL A 330 -3.51 -17.27 -9.71
CA VAL A 330 -3.40 -15.82 -9.52
C VAL A 330 -4.17 -15.08 -10.60
N THR A 331 -3.95 -15.44 -11.88
CA THR A 331 -4.66 -14.84 -13.01
C THR A 331 -6.18 -15.01 -12.87
N ALA A 332 -6.65 -16.22 -12.57
CA ALA A 332 -8.07 -16.48 -12.38
C ALA A 332 -8.68 -15.74 -11.18
N ARG A 333 -7.90 -15.44 -10.13
CA ARG A 333 -8.37 -14.59 -9.02
C ARG A 333 -8.40 -13.12 -9.43
N THR A 334 -7.37 -12.62 -10.12
CA THR A 334 -7.32 -11.25 -10.62
C THR A 334 -8.49 -10.96 -11.55
N ASP A 335 -8.77 -11.83 -12.53
CA ASP A 335 -9.84 -11.63 -13.51
C ASP A 335 -11.24 -11.67 -12.86
N ARG A 336 -11.40 -12.43 -11.77
CA ARG A 336 -12.64 -12.45 -10.98
C ARG A 336 -12.84 -11.16 -10.17
N MET A 337 -11.78 -10.66 -9.54
CA MET A 337 -11.83 -9.42 -8.74
C MET A 337 -11.97 -8.19 -9.64
N PHE A 338 -11.36 -8.22 -10.83
CA PHE A 338 -11.27 -7.08 -11.74
C PHE A 338 -11.61 -7.52 -13.18
N PRO A 339 -12.90 -7.78 -13.47
CA PRO A 339 -13.33 -8.23 -14.79
C PRO A 339 -13.11 -7.16 -15.87
N GLU A 340 -13.11 -5.89 -15.48
CA GLU A 340 -12.87 -4.75 -16.36
C GLU A 340 -11.55 -4.08 -15.97
N THR A 341 -10.51 -4.31 -16.78
CA THR A 341 -9.23 -3.63 -16.64
C THR A 341 -8.78 -3.05 -17.97
N THR A 342 -8.07 -1.93 -17.92
CA THR A 342 -7.47 -1.29 -19.09
C THR A 342 -5.97 -1.15 -18.90
N THR A 343 -5.21 -1.26 -19.98
CA THR A 343 -3.76 -1.00 -19.94
C THR A 343 -3.50 0.45 -20.32
N THR A 344 -2.68 1.13 -19.52
CA THR A 344 -2.30 2.52 -19.75
C THR A 344 -0.79 2.62 -19.90
N ARG A 345 -0.33 3.35 -20.92
CA ARG A 345 1.09 3.63 -21.10
C ARG A 345 1.52 4.80 -20.23
N VAL A 346 2.72 4.71 -19.65
CA VAL A 346 3.35 5.82 -18.94
C VAL A 346 3.64 6.95 -19.94
N ARG A 347 3.03 8.12 -19.72
CA ARG A 347 3.25 9.33 -20.52
C ARG A 347 4.29 10.24 -19.85
N GLY A 348 4.78 11.25 -20.58
CA GLY A 348 5.61 12.31 -20.00
C GLY A 348 7.06 11.92 -19.69
N VAL A 349 7.55 10.83 -20.30
CA VAL A 349 8.93 10.37 -20.19
C VAL A 349 9.71 10.86 -21.40
N ASN A 350 10.30 12.05 -21.28
CA ASN A 350 10.99 12.74 -22.39
C ASN A 350 12.29 13.44 -21.98
N ASP A 351 12.73 13.30 -20.72
CA ASP A 351 14.01 13.85 -20.26
C ASP A 351 15.10 12.77 -20.34
N ALA A 352 16.00 12.90 -21.33
CA ALA A 352 17.07 11.93 -21.57
C ALA A 352 18.04 11.80 -20.38
N ALA A 353 18.31 12.89 -19.67
CA ALA A 353 19.20 12.84 -18.52
C ALA A 353 18.52 12.16 -17.31
N GLY A 354 17.23 12.41 -17.11
CA GLY A 354 16.40 11.71 -16.14
C GLY A 354 16.39 10.22 -16.44
N TRP A 355 16.12 9.86 -17.69
CA TRP A 355 16.13 8.47 -18.13
C TRP A 355 17.45 7.76 -17.85
N ASN A 356 18.57 8.32 -18.32
CA ASN A 356 19.89 7.71 -18.15
C ASN A 356 20.26 7.58 -16.67
N GLN A 357 20.07 8.64 -15.88
CA GLN A 357 20.42 8.62 -14.45
C GLN A 357 19.51 7.69 -13.64
N GLY A 358 18.24 7.54 -14.04
CA GLY A 358 17.31 6.59 -13.45
C GLY A 358 17.70 5.15 -13.75
N ALA A 359 18.05 4.85 -15.01
CA ALA A 359 18.55 3.55 -15.42
C ALA A 359 19.86 3.21 -14.69
N GLU A 360 20.81 4.13 -14.61
CA GLU A 360 22.07 3.95 -13.86
C GLU A 360 21.82 3.77 -12.36
N ALA A 361 20.82 4.45 -11.79
CA ALA A 361 20.45 4.30 -10.39
C ALA A 361 19.85 2.92 -10.11
N ALA A 362 19.03 2.41 -11.01
CA ALA A 362 18.57 1.03 -10.97
C ALA A 362 19.73 0.05 -11.22
N ASP A 363 20.71 0.46 -12.03
CA ASP A 363 21.89 -0.36 -12.29
C ASP A 363 22.74 -0.57 -11.05
N ARG A 364 22.88 0.50 -10.28
CA ARG A 364 23.48 0.48 -8.95
C ARG A 364 22.63 -0.34 -8.00
N ALA A 365 21.34 -0.06 -7.84
CA ALA A 365 20.44 -0.66 -6.84
C ALA A 365 20.50 -2.20 -6.70
N GLN A 366 21.05 -2.96 -7.66
CA GLN A 366 21.55 -4.31 -7.44
C GLN A 366 22.80 -4.70 -8.24
N VAL A 367 23.59 -5.63 -7.67
CA VAL A 367 24.70 -6.35 -8.33
C VAL A 367 24.33 -7.80 -8.66
N GLU A 368 24.82 -8.24 -9.82
CA GLU A 368 24.68 -9.54 -10.49
C GLU A 368 24.69 -10.79 -9.59
N PRO A 369 23.99 -11.87 -10.00
CA PRO A 369 24.08 -13.17 -9.36
C PRO A 369 25.52 -13.69 -9.51
N ARG A 370 26.26 -13.77 -8.40
CA ARG A 370 27.55 -14.49 -8.39
C ARG A 370 27.30 -15.94 -8.80
N GLN A 371 27.83 -16.32 -9.95
CA GLN A 371 27.99 -17.73 -10.32
C GLN A 371 28.64 -18.46 -9.15
N ARG A 372 28.02 -19.56 -8.72
CA ARG A 372 28.67 -20.50 -7.79
C ARG A 372 29.94 -20.97 -8.50
N LEU A 373 31.10 -20.64 -7.93
CA LEU A 373 32.35 -21.26 -8.34
C LEU A 373 32.25 -22.77 -8.03
N PRO A 374 32.77 -23.62 -8.92
CA PRO A 374 32.55 -25.07 -8.92
C PRO A 374 33.07 -25.78 -7.67
#